data_AF-A0A7J4UJY9-F1
#
_entry.id   AF-A0A7J4UJY9-F1
#
_cell.length_a   1.000
_cell.length_b   1.000
_cell.length_c   1.000
_cell.angle_alpha   90.00
_cell.angle_beta   90.00
_cell.angle_gamma   90.00
#
_symmetry.space_group_name_H-M   'P 1'
#
loop_
_entity.id
_entity.type
_entity.pdbx_description
1 polymer ?
#
loop_
_entity_poly.entity_id
_entity_poly.type
_entity_poly.pdbx_seq_one_letter_code
_entity_poly.pdbx_strand_id
1 'polypeptide(L)' 'ELPAALKRMNASTFTHHVNEEKHDFANWVEGVMQKKAVAKSLRAARTKTGLLKAVRGHL' A
#
# COMPACT_ATOMS: atom_id res chain seq x y z
N GLU A 1 -6.36 10.67 1.11
CA GLU A 1 -5.35 10.69 0.02
C GLU A 1 -4.95 9.33 -0.53
N LEU A 2 -4.24 8.43 0.20
CA LEU A 2 -3.75 7.16 -0.37
C LEU A 2 -4.85 6.25 -1.00
N PRO A 3 -6.03 6.05 -0.39
CA PRO A 3 -7.10 5.25 -1.01
C PRO A 3 -7.60 5.83 -2.34
N ALA A 4 -7.63 7.15 -2.48
CA ALA A 4 -8.04 7.82 -3.72
C ALA A 4 -6.97 7.66 -4.80
N ALA A 5 -5.70 7.82 -4.43
CA ALA A 5 -4.56 7.59 -5.33
C ALA A 5 -4.54 6.15 -5.85
N LEU A 6 -4.71 5.15 -4.98
CA LEU A 6 -4.73 3.72 -5.36
C LEU A 6 -5.84 3.38 -6.37
N LYS A 7 -7.01 4.03 -6.25
CA LYS A 7 -8.13 3.84 -7.19
C LYS A 7 -7.85 4.43 -8.58
N ARG A 8 -7.13 5.56 -8.65
CA ARG A 8 -6.84 6.26 -9.91
C ARG A 8 -5.55 5.79 -10.58
N MET A 9 -4.66 5.17 -9.82
CA MET A 9 -3.39 4.64 -10.32
C MET A 9 -3.64 3.59 -11.40
N ASN A 10 -2.85 3.58 -12.47
CA ASN A 10 -2.90 2.53 -13.50
C ASN A 10 -2.19 1.25 -13.01
N ALA A 11 -2.25 0.16 -13.79
CA ALA A 11 -1.66 -1.12 -13.36
C ALA A 11 -0.12 -1.10 -13.31
N SER A 12 0.53 -0.51 -14.32
CA SER A 12 2.00 -0.49 -14.43
C SER A 12 2.66 0.36 -13.33
N THR A 13 2.08 1.50 -12.98
CA THR A 13 2.53 2.31 -11.84
C THR A 13 2.36 1.55 -10.53
N PHE A 14 1.26 0.79 -10.36
CA PHE A 14 1.08 0.00 -9.15
C PHE A 14 2.10 -1.13 -9.03
N THR A 15 2.34 -1.89 -10.10
CA THR A 15 3.34 -2.97 -10.10
C THR A 15 4.77 -2.46 -9.98
N HIS A 16 5.04 -1.22 -10.41
CA HIS A 16 6.32 -0.59 -10.13
C HIS A 16 6.56 -0.40 -8.62
N HIS A 17 5.52 -0.07 -7.85
CA HIS A 17 5.61 0.17 -6.40
C HIS A 17 5.40 -1.08 -5.53
N VAL A 18 4.78 -2.10 -6.09
CA VAL A 18 4.45 -3.36 -5.41
C VAL A 18 4.86 -4.53 -6.30
N ASN A 19 6.04 -5.07 -6.01
CA ASN A 19 6.63 -6.21 -6.72
C ASN A 19 7.43 -7.08 -5.76
N GLU A 20 8.08 -8.13 -6.26
CA GLU A 20 8.81 -9.10 -5.43
C GLU A 20 9.90 -8.46 -4.57
N GLU A 21 10.56 -7.41 -5.08
CA GLU A 21 11.66 -6.72 -4.42
C GLU A 21 11.19 -5.69 -3.39
N LYS A 22 10.10 -4.96 -3.68
CA LYS A 22 9.69 -3.81 -2.86
C LYS A 22 8.19 -3.66 -2.68
N HIS A 23 7.86 -2.99 -1.57
CA HIS A 23 6.49 -2.59 -1.24
C HIS A 23 6.47 -1.15 -0.75
N ASP A 24 6.55 -0.20 -1.69
CA ASP A 24 6.78 1.22 -1.41
C ASP A 24 5.71 1.83 -0.48
N PHE A 25 4.44 1.43 -0.64
CA PHE A 25 3.37 1.91 0.24
C PHE A 25 3.53 1.46 1.69
N ALA A 26 4.02 0.24 1.92
CA ALA A 26 4.22 -0.28 3.27
C ALA A 26 5.44 0.40 3.91
N ASN A 27 6.51 0.58 3.13
CA ASN A 27 7.70 1.32 3.57
C ASN A 27 7.38 2.77 3.91
N TRP A 28 6.53 3.45 3.12
CA TRP A 28 6.08 4.80 3.40
C TRP A 28 5.21 4.88 4.67
N VAL A 29 4.24 3.97 4.83
CA VAL A 29 3.39 3.93 6.04
C VAL A 29 4.21 3.63 7.30
N GLU A 30 5.25 2.80 7.19
CA GLU A 30 6.15 2.53 8.31
C GLU A 30 7.09 3.70 8.62
N GLY A 31 7.81 4.20 7.62
CA GLY A 31 8.86 5.20 7.81
C GLY A 31 8.32 6.61 8.04
N VAL A 32 7.23 6.98 7.37
CA VAL A 32 6.68 8.35 7.42
C VAL A 32 5.54 8.44 8.41
N MET A 33 4.59 7.50 8.38
CA MET A 33 3.44 7.53 9.30
C MET A 33 3.71 6.83 10.63
N GLN A 34 4.83 6.11 10.77
CA GLN A 34 5.18 5.33 11.97
C GLN A 34 4.11 4.32 12.40
N LYS A 35 3.23 3.91 11.46
CA LYS A 35 2.13 2.95 11.70
C LYS A 35 2.57 1.54 11.35
N LYS A 36 3.47 0.97 12.17
CA LYS A 36 4.08 -0.36 11.93
C LYS A 36 3.07 -1.49 11.73
N ALA A 37 2.00 -1.53 12.52
CA ALA A 37 0.95 -2.54 12.39
C ALA A 37 0.24 -2.48 11.02
N VAL A 38 -0.03 -1.26 10.54
CA VAL A 38 -0.66 -1.03 9.23
C VAL A 38 0.31 -1.42 8.12
N ALA A 39 1.58 -1.01 8.22
CA ALA A 39 2.61 -1.40 7.27
C ALA A 39 2.77 -2.93 7.16
N LYS A 40 2.71 -3.65 8.30
CA LYS A 40 2.75 -5.12 8.30
C LYS A 40 1.56 -5.71 7.53
N SER A 41 0.34 -5.22 7.75
CA SER A 41 -0.84 -5.63 7.00
C SER A 41 -0.73 -5.31 5.50
N LEU A 42 -0.13 -4.15 5.16
CA LEU A 42 0.08 -3.75 3.77
C LEU A 42 1.07 -4.66 3.04
N ARG A 43 2.15 -5.11 3.69
CA ARG A 43 3.15 -6.01 3.06
C ARG A 43 2.55 -7.31 2.52
N ALA A 44 1.46 -7.80 3.13
CA ALA A 44 0.75 -8.99 2.67
C ALA A 44 -0.19 -8.72 1.48
N ALA A 45 -0.53 -7.46 1.21
CA ALA A 45 -1.53 -7.07 0.24
C ALA A 45 -0.91 -6.61 -1.09
N ARG A 46 -0.58 -7.57 -1.96
CA ARG A 46 0.09 -7.31 -3.25
C ARG A 46 -0.85 -6.94 -4.41
N THR A 47 -2.14 -6.77 -4.15
CA THR A 47 -3.14 -6.36 -5.15
C THR A 47 -3.77 -5.03 -4.78
N LYS A 48 -4.20 -4.24 -5.77
CA LYS A 48 -4.90 -2.96 -5.49
C LYS A 48 -6.10 -3.13 -4.57
N THR A 49 -6.91 -4.14 -4.81
CA THR A 49 -8.10 -4.44 -4.01
C THR A 49 -7.73 -4.85 -2.59
N GLY A 50 -6.72 -5.70 -2.42
CA GLY A 50 -6.18 -6.08 -1.11
C GLY A 50 -5.65 -4.87 -0.34
N LEU A 51 -4.88 -4.01 -1.02
CA LEU A 51 -4.30 -2.81 -0.42
C LEU A 51 -5.39 -1.82 -0.01
N LEU A 52 -6.40 -1.59 -0.85
CA LEU A 52 -7.56 -0.75 -0.51
C LEU A 52 -8.33 -1.27 0.71
N LYS A 53 -8.46 -2.59 0.86
CA LYS A 53 -9.09 -3.22 2.03
C LYS A 53 -8.24 -3.01 3.28
N ALA A 54 -6.92 -3.20 3.18
CA ALA A 54 -5.99 -3.03 4.29
C ALA A 54 -5.90 -1.57 4.77
N VAL A 55 -5.93 -0.60 3.85
CA VAL A 55 -5.86 0.83 4.20
C VAL A 55 -7.16 1.30 4.86
N ARG A 56 -8.34 0.91 4.35
CA ARG A 56 -9.65 1.34 4.88
C ARG A 56 -9.92 0.94 6.35
N GLY A 57 -9.23 -0.06 6.87
CA GLY A 57 -9.34 -0.46 8.27
C GLY A 57 -8.53 0.44 9.23
N HIS A 58 -7.69 1.33 8.72
CA HIS A 58 -6.65 2.00 9.49
C HIS A 58 -6.40 3.48 9.15
N LEU A 59 -6.93 3.96 8.02
CA LEU A 59 -6.81 5.31 7.43
C LEU A 59 -8.07 5.67 6.64
#